data_AF-A0A258YCH1-F1
#
_entry.id   AF-A0A258YCH1-F1
#
_cell.length_a   1.000
_cell.length_b   1.000
_cell.length_c   1.000
_cell.angle_alpha   90.00
_cell.angle_beta   90.00
_cell.angle_gamma   90.00
#
_symmetry.space_group_name_H-M   'P 1'
#
loop_
_entity.id
_entity.type
_entity.pdbx_description
1 polymer ?
#
loop_
_entity_poly.entity_id
_entity_poly.type
_entity_poly.pdbx_seq_one_letter_code
_entity_poly.pdbx_strand_id
1 'polypeptide(L)'
;MGLEAENLRFKDYLVSLDSTSLDQMVFELEASISAKVDCTKCGNCCKSLMITVSEPEAENLAEVLNLERNNFDKQYLEKGMHGLMLINTIPCHFLAENKCTVYEHRFEGCREFPALHLPHFQKRLFTHFMHYQRCPIIFNVVEQLKDEMSFERDKD
;
A
#
# COMPACT_ATOMS: atom_id res chain seq x y z
N MET A 1 6.59 -21.42 17.01
CA MET A 1 7.26 -20.10 16.86
C MET A 1 6.21 -19.20 16.21
N GLY A 2 6.04 -17.95 16.65
CA GLY A 2 4.87 -17.15 16.26
C GLY A 2 4.96 -16.63 14.81
N LEU A 3 3.81 -16.27 14.22
CA LEU A 3 3.68 -15.75 12.84
C LEU A 3 4.70 -14.64 12.49
N GLU A 4 5.07 -13.80 13.46
CA GLU A 4 6.08 -12.74 13.28
C GLU A 4 7.48 -13.31 13.00
N ALA A 5 7.87 -14.37 13.70
CA ALA A 5 9.17 -15.00 13.52
C ALA A 5 9.22 -15.84 12.23
N GLU A 6 8.12 -16.49 11.84
CA GLU A 6 8.00 -17.12 10.51
C GLU A 6 8.18 -16.08 9.39
N ASN A 7 7.48 -14.94 9.49
CA ASN A 7 7.57 -13.86 8.50
C ASN A 7 8.97 -13.24 8.44
N LEU A 8 9.69 -13.17 9.56
CA LEU A 8 11.08 -12.71 9.57
C LEU A 8 11.99 -13.68 8.82
N ARG A 9 11.87 -14.99 9.07
CA ARG A 9 12.61 -16.03 8.32
C ARG A 9 12.28 -15.98 6.84
N PHE A 10 11.00 -15.78 6.49
CA PHE A 10 10.59 -15.72 5.10
C PHE A 10 11.15 -14.46 4.41
N LYS A 11 11.15 -13.32 5.08
CA LYS A 11 11.79 -12.09 4.58
C LYS A 11 13.27 -12.32 4.28
N ASP A 12 14.01 -12.95 5.18
CA ASP A 12 15.43 -13.24 4.99
C ASP A 12 15.66 -14.22 3.82
N TYR A 13 14.80 -15.22 3.69
CA TYR A 13 14.81 -16.13 2.55
C TYR A 13 14.62 -15.37 1.22
N LEU A 14 13.62 -14.48 1.15
CA LEU A 14 13.32 -13.69 -0.04
C LEU A 14 14.47 -12.78 -0.49
N VAL A 15 15.28 -12.26 0.43
CA VAL A 15 16.44 -11.40 0.11
C VAL A 15 17.51 -12.15 -0.67
N SER A 16 17.62 -13.47 -0.49
CA SER A 16 18.66 -14.28 -1.14
C SER A 16 18.32 -14.73 -2.57
N LEU A 17 17.10 -14.46 -3.03
CA LEU A 17 16.60 -14.92 -4.33
C LEU A 17 16.99 -13.99 -5.47
N ASP A 18 16.93 -14.52 -6.70
CA ASP A 18 16.97 -13.71 -7.91
C ASP A 18 15.76 -12.75 -7.96
N SER A 19 16.04 -11.44 -8.07
CA SER A 19 15.01 -10.41 -8.04
C SER A 19 14.02 -10.55 -9.19
N THR A 20 14.48 -10.91 -10.39
CA THR A 20 13.63 -10.94 -11.59
C THR A 20 12.61 -12.07 -11.51
N SER A 21 13.08 -13.25 -11.12
CA SER A 21 12.23 -14.44 -10.95
C SER A 21 11.22 -14.25 -9.83
N LEU A 22 11.64 -13.61 -8.73
CA LEU A 22 10.76 -13.27 -7.61
C LEU A 22 9.68 -12.25 -8.02
N ASP A 23 10.06 -11.19 -8.74
CA ASP A 23 9.11 -10.20 -9.23
C ASP A 23 8.05 -10.85 -10.14
N GLN A 24 8.46 -11.75 -11.04
CA GLN A 24 7.52 -12.46 -11.93
C GLN A 24 6.48 -13.26 -11.14
N MET A 25 6.90 -14.04 -10.14
CA MET A 25 5.98 -14.80 -9.28
C MET A 25 5.03 -13.87 -8.53
N VAL A 26 5.54 -12.77 -7.96
CA VAL A 26 4.72 -11.80 -7.23
C VAL A 26 3.69 -11.14 -8.14
N PHE A 27 4.04 -10.79 -9.39
CA PHE A 27 3.12 -10.18 -10.34
C PHE A 27 1.97 -11.12 -10.73
N GLU A 28 2.27 -12.40 -10.96
CA GLU A 28 1.25 -13.40 -11.29
C GLU A 28 0.27 -13.61 -10.12
N LEU A 29 0.80 -13.72 -8.90
CA LEU A 29 -0.01 -13.82 -7.69
C LEU A 29 -0.84 -12.56 -7.45
N GLU A 30 -0.24 -11.38 -7.58
CA GLU A 30 -0.89 -10.08 -7.41
C GLU A 30 -2.08 -9.93 -8.35
N ALA A 31 -1.91 -10.25 -9.65
CA ALA A 31 -2.98 -10.17 -10.64
C ALA A 31 -4.15 -11.11 -10.31
N SER A 32 -3.85 -12.35 -9.88
CA SER A 32 -4.86 -13.35 -9.50
C SER A 32 -5.63 -12.98 -8.22
N ILE A 33 -4.93 -12.42 -7.23
CA ILE A 33 -5.46 -12.13 -5.90
C ILE A 33 -6.20 -10.79 -5.89
N SER A 34 -5.63 -9.74 -6.49
CA SER A 34 -6.26 -8.42 -6.54
C SER A 34 -7.63 -8.47 -7.24
N ALA A 35 -7.77 -9.30 -8.28
CA ALA A 35 -9.05 -9.53 -8.96
C ALA A 35 -10.16 -10.10 -8.05
N LYS A 36 -9.79 -10.73 -6.92
CA LYS A 36 -10.72 -11.34 -5.95
C LYS A 36 -10.95 -10.46 -4.71
N VAL A 37 -10.22 -9.36 -4.57
CA VAL A 37 -10.27 -8.47 -3.41
C VAL A 37 -10.81 -7.10 -3.80
N ASP A 38 -12.00 -6.77 -3.30
CA ASP A 38 -12.54 -5.41 -3.43
C ASP A 38 -12.00 -4.52 -2.30
N CYS A 39 -11.00 -3.69 -2.61
CA CYS A 39 -10.41 -2.78 -1.64
C CYS A 39 -11.39 -1.72 -1.12
N THR A 40 -12.44 -1.41 -1.88
CA THR A 40 -13.48 -0.45 -1.48
C THR A 40 -14.46 -1.02 -0.46
N LYS A 41 -14.41 -2.35 -0.21
CA LYS A 41 -15.15 -3.00 0.88
C LYS A 41 -14.38 -3.01 2.20
N CYS A 42 -13.05 -3.11 2.20
CA CYS A 42 -12.28 -3.10 3.45
C CYS A 42 -11.89 -1.69 3.90
N GLY A 43 -11.45 -0.84 2.95
CA GLY A 43 -10.99 0.52 3.24
C GLY A 43 -9.79 0.61 4.20
N ASN A 44 -9.11 -0.51 4.51
CA ASN A 44 -8.10 -0.57 5.57
C ASN A 44 -6.93 0.39 5.33
N CYS A 45 -6.50 0.55 4.08
CA CYS A 45 -5.47 1.51 3.70
C CYS A 45 -5.95 2.95 3.93
N CYS A 46 -7.16 3.31 3.46
CA CYS A 46 -7.73 4.64 3.65
C CYS A 46 -7.93 5.03 5.13
N LYS A 47 -8.09 4.03 6.00
CA LYS A 47 -8.25 4.21 7.44
C LYS A 47 -6.95 4.41 8.20
N SER A 48 -5.78 4.09 7.63
CA SER A 48 -4.55 3.95 8.41
C SER A 48 -3.25 4.34 7.71
N LEU A 49 -3.24 4.55 6.40
CA LEU A 49 -2.03 5.00 5.70
C LEU A 49 -1.88 6.52 5.80
N MET A 50 -0.64 6.92 6.06
CA MET A 50 -0.18 8.28 5.86
C MET A 50 0.14 8.44 4.38
N ILE A 51 -0.45 9.45 3.73
CA ILE A 51 -0.32 9.66 2.29
C ILE A 51 0.48 10.92 2.04
N THR A 52 1.56 10.78 1.27
CA THR A 52 2.31 11.89 0.70
C THR A 52 1.56 12.45 -0.50
N VAL A 53 1.56 13.77 -0.61
CA VAL A 53 0.90 14.50 -1.70
C VAL A 53 1.95 15.35 -2.40
N SER A 54 2.07 15.23 -3.71
CA SER A 54 2.90 16.11 -4.53
C SER A 54 2.17 17.42 -4.86
N GLU A 55 2.91 18.46 -5.27
CA GLU A 55 2.31 19.73 -5.67
C GLU A 55 1.29 19.58 -6.82
N PRO A 56 1.58 18.83 -7.91
CA PRO A 56 0.61 18.63 -8.99
C PRO A 56 -0.67 17.92 -8.52
N GLU A 57 -0.56 16.96 -7.59
CA GLU A 57 -1.72 16.28 -7.04
C GLU A 57 -2.58 17.21 -6.17
N ALA A 58 -1.93 18.06 -5.37
CA ALA A 58 -2.62 19.04 -4.54
C ALA A 58 -3.32 20.12 -5.38
N GLU A 59 -2.68 20.60 -6.46
CA GLU A 59 -3.28 21.51 -7.44
C GLU A 59 -4.50 20.87 -8.09
N ASN A 60 -4.34 19.67 -8.66
CA ASN A 60 -5.43 18.95 -9.30
C ASN A 60 -6.62 18.71 -8.36
N LEU A 61 -6.38 18.28 -7.11
CA LEU A 61 -7.47 18.03 -6.19
C LEU A 61 -8.13 19.31 -5.67
N ALA A 62 -7.37 20.41 -5.53
CA ALA A 62 -7.94 21.71 -5.20
C ALA A 62 -8.91 22.20 -6.30
N GLU A 63 -8.54 22.04 -7.57
CA GLU A 63 -9.41 22.36 -8.72
C GLU A 63 -10.69 21.52 -8.72
N VAL A 64 -10.57 20.19 -8.54
CA VAL A 64 -11.71 19.26 -8.46
C VAL A 64 -12.69 19.66 -7.34
N LEU A 65 -12.17 20.14 -6.20
CA LEU A 65 -12.98 20.60 -5.07
C LEU A 65 -13.46 22.04 -5.19
N ASN A 66 -13.10 22.76 -6.27
CA ASN A 66 -13.34 24.19 -6.46
C ASN A 66 -12.82 25.03 -5.28
N LEU A 67 -11.63 24.70 -4.79
CA LEU A 67 -10.94 25.41 -3.72
C LEU A 67 -9.71 26.13 -4.25
N GLU A 68 -9.44 27.32 -3.74
CA GLU A 68 -8.12 27.92 -3.91
C GLU A 68 -7.04 27.03 -3.28
N ARG A 69 -5.88 26.94 -3.92
CA ARG A 69 -4.76 26.10 -3.48
C ARG A 69 -4.37 26.32 -2.01
N ASN A 70 -4.35 27.58 -1.56
CA ASN A 70 -4.04 27.95 -0.17
C ASN A 70 -5.10 27.46 0.83
N ASN A 71 -6.37 27.43 0.43
CA ASN A 71 -7.44 26.89 1.27
C ASN A 71 -7.39 25.37 1.33
N PHE A 72 -7.06 24.70 0.22
CA PHE A 72 -6.81 23.26 0.20
C PHE A 72 -5.67 22.88 1.15
N ASP A 73 -4.55 23.60 1.09
CA ASP A 73 -3.40 23.39 1.98
C ASP A 73 -3.81 23.42 3.46
N LYS A 74 -4.46 24.50 3.87
CA LYS A 74 -4.86 24.71 5.27
C LYS A 74 -5.82 23.64 5.77
N GLN A 75 -6.69 23.13 4.89
CA GLN A 75 -7.71 22.16 5.26
C GLN A 75 -7.16 20.72 5.29
N TYR A 76 -6.37 20.33 4.28
CA TYR A 76 -6.09 18.93 4.03
C TYR A 76 -4.63 18.53 4.21
N LEU A 77 -3.68 19.46 4.17
CA LEU A 77 -2.25 19.13 4.14
C LEU A 77 -1.48 19.60 5.39
N GLU A 78 -0.52 18.79 5.80
CA GLU A 78 0.56 19.13 6.71
C GLU A 78 1.85 19.21 5.89
N LYS A 79 2.56 20.35 5.95
CA LYS A 79 3.81 20.56 5.22
C LYS A 79 4.99 20.41 6.17
N GLY A 80 5.83 19.42 5.89
CA GLY A 80 7.04 19.12 6.64
C GLY A 80 8.29 19.79 6.07
N MET A 81 9.44 19.34 6.56
CA MET A 81 10.73 19.78 6.06
C MET A 81 10.93 19.37 4.60
N HIS A 82 11.71 20.16 3.86
CA HIS A 82 12.06 19.91 2.45
C HIS A 82 10.86 19.86 1.48
N GLY A 83 9.72 20.46 1.85
CA GLY A 83 8.55 20.53 0.97
C GLY A 83 7.73 19.25 0.89
N LEU A 84 7.98 18.28 1.79
CA LEU A 84 7.12 17.11 1.91
C LEU A 84 5.73 17.56 2.36
N MET A 85 4.68 17.13 1.64
CA MET A 85 3.29 17.37 2.05
C MET A 85 2.60 16.05 2.34
N LEU A 86 1.86 16.00 3.44
CA LEU A 86 1.13 14.84 3.91
C LEU A 86 -0.34 15.20 4.09
N ILE A 87 -1.25 14.23 3.91
CA ILE A 87 -2.60 14.41 4.43
C ILE A 87 -2.53 14.55 5.95
N ASN A 88 -3.14 15.60 6.48
CA ASN A 88 -2.99 16.03 7.87
C ASN A 88 -3.85 15.24 8.89
N THR A 89 -4.53 14.17 8.46
CA THR A 89 -5.38 13.35 9.34
C THR A 89 -5.42 11.89 8.90
N ILE A 90 -5.66 11.01 9.88
CA ILE A 90 -5.95 9.59 9.68
C ILE A 90 -7.14 9.24 10.59
N PRO A 91 -8.25 8.68 10.07
CA PRO A 91 -8.53 8.38 8.66
C PRO A 91 -8.55 9.63 7.75
N CYS A 92 -8.26 9.43 6.46
CA CYS A 92 -8.23 10.51 5.47
C CYS A 92 -9.57 11.27 5.39
N HIS A 93 -9.52 12.59 5.18
CA HIS A 93 -10.70 13.46 5.00
C HIS A 93 -11.67 12.99 3.92
N PHE A 94 -11.14 12.34 2.87
CA PHE A 94 -11.93 11.88 1.75
C PHE A 94 -12.50 10.47 1.95
N LEU A 95 -12.34 9.86 3.13
CA LEU A 95 -12.94 8.56 3.40
C LEU A 95 -14.43 8.71 3.79
N ALA A 96 -15.30 8.06 3.02
CA ALA A 96 -16.68 7.80 3.41
C ALA A 96 -16.92 6.29 3.47
N GLU A 97 -17.30 5.79 4.65
CA GLU A 97 -17.36 4.35 4.95
C GLU A 97 -16.02 3.65 4.65
N ASN A 98 -15.93 2.98 3.50
CA ASN A 98 -14.74 2.23 3.06
C ASN A 98 -14.21 2.71 1.69
N LYS A 99 -14.76 3.80 1.14
CA LYS A 99 -14.42 4.31 -0.19
C LYS A 99 -14.04 5.79 -0.15
N CYS A 100 -13.06 6.15 -0.99
CA CYS A 100 -12.69 7.54 -1.19
C CYS A 100 -13.81 8.30 -1.93
N THR A 101 -14.22 9.46 -1.43
CA THR A 101 -15.20 10.36 -2.07
C THR A 101 -14.65 10.98 -3.35
N VAL A 102 -13.33 11.10 -3.46
CA VAL A 102 -12.61 11.56 -4.66
C VAL A 102 -11.86 10.42 -5.35
N TYR A 103 -12.47 9.22 -5.42
CA TYR A 103 -11.79 7.99 -5.86
C TYR A 103 -11.04 8.13 -7.19
N GLU A 104 -11.63 8.77 -8.20
CA GLU A 104 -11.00 8.99 -9.51
C GLU A 104 -9.87 10.04 -9.50
N HIS A 105 -9.74 10.82 -8.43
CA HIS A 105 -8.71 11.83 -8.21
C HIS A 105 -7.85 11.54 -6.96
N ARG A 106 -7.88 10.30 -6.47
CA ARG A 106 -7.05 9.88 -5.33
C ARG A 106 -5.57 10.02 -5.66
N PHE A 107 -4.77 10.30 -4.64
CA PHE A 107 -3.31 10.44 -4.72
C PHE A 107 -2.63 9.17 -5.21
N GLU A 108 -1.45 9.32 -5.81
CA GLU A 108 -0.68 8.24 -6.41
C GLU A 108 -0.33 7.18 -5.38
N GLY A 109 0.09 7.57 -4.17
CA GLY A 109 0.32 6.62 -3.08
C GLY A 109 -0.92 5.77 -2.72
N CYS A 110 -2.13 6.31 -2.90
CA CYS A 110 -3.37 5.56 -2.73
C CYS A 110 -3.68 4.62 -3.91
N ARG A 111 -3.23 4.94 -5.13
CA ARG A 111 -3.40 4.11 -6.32
C ARG A 111 -2.40 2.98 -6.37
N GLU A 112 -1.16 3.29 -6.03
CA GLU A 112 -0.02 2.40 -6.12
C GLU A 112 -0.09 1.31 -5.05
N PHE A 113 -0.55 1.63 -3.84
CA PHE A 113 -0.67 0.66 -2.75
C PHE A 113 -1.54 -0.55 -3.14
N PRO A 114 -1.05 -1.81 -3.00
CA PRO A 114 0.11 -2.23 -2.20
C PRO A 114 1.47 -2.32 -2.91
N ALA A 115 1.60 -1.81 -4.14
CA ALA A 115 2.87 -1.71 -4.91
C ALA A 115 3.56 -3.06 -5.21
N LEU A 116 2.75 -4.12 -5.30
CA LEU A 116 3.19 -5.48 -5.58
C LEU A 116 3.48 -5.71 -7.08
N HIS A 117 2.88 -4.93 -7.97
CA HIS A 117 3.11 -4.96 -9.43
C HIS A 117 4.39 -4.23 -9.89
N LEU A 118 5.13 -3.60 -8.97
CA LEU A 118 6.35 -2.86 -9.29
C LEU A 118 7.59 -3.76 -9.19
N PRO A 119 8.63 -3.55 -10.03
CA PRO A 119 9.87 -4.32 -9.96
C PRO A 119 10.61 -4.10 -8.64
N HIS A 120 11.55 -4.99 -8.35
CA HIS A 120 12.37 -5.02 -7.14
C HIS A 120 11.55 -5.14 -5.86
N PHE A 121 10.64 -6.11 -5.80
CA PHE A 121 9.82 -6.44 -4.64
C PHE A 121 10.66 -6.52 -3.34
N GLN A 122 11.87 -7.06 -3.42
CA GLN A 122 12.84 -7.15 -2.32
C GLN A 122 13.15 -5.81 -1.64
N LYS A 123 13.16 -4.71 -2.40
CA LYS A 123 13.44 -3.36 -1.86
C LYS A 123 12.30 -2.83 -0.98
N ARG A 124 11.10 -3.41 -1.10
CA ARG A 124 9.89 -2.97 -0.39
C ARG A 124 9.39 -3.99 0.63
N LEU A 125 10.16 -5.04 0.94
CA LEU A 125 9.78 -6.06 1.93
C LEU A 125 9.37 -5.45 3.27
N PHE A 126 10.11 -4.45 3.77
CA PHE A 126 9.73 -3.76 5.01
C PHE A 126 8.30 -3.22 4.97
N THR A 127 7.93 -2.51 3.91
CA THR A 127 6.58 -1.96 3.72
C THR A 127 5.53 -3.06 3.59
N HIS A 128 5.78 -4.10 2.77
CA HIS A 128 4.84 -5.19 2.61
C HIS A 128 4.60 -5.92 3.93
N PHE A 129 5.65 -6.29 4.67
CA PHE A 129 5.50 -6.99 5.96
C PHE A 129 4.91 -6.10 7.06
N MET A 130 5.18 -4.79 7.06
CA MET A 130 4.49 -3.83 7.94
C MET A 130 2.97 -3.82 7.71
N HIS A 131 2.54 -4.06 6.48
CA HIS A 131 1.12 -4.06 6.08
C HIS A 131 0.53 -5.46 5.87
N TYR A 132 1.27 -6.51 6.25
CA TYR A 132 0.87 -7.91 6.05
C TYR A 132 -0.47 -8.22 6.70
N GLN A 133 -0.69 -7.80 7.95
CA GLN A 133 -1.97 -8.00 8.65
C GLN A 133 -3.04 -6.98 8.28
N ARG A 134 -2.69 -5.95 7.49
CA ARG A 134 -3.57 -4.82 7.15
C ARG A 134 -4.26 -5.00 5.81
N CYS A 135 -3.51 -5.42 4.80
CA CYS A 135 -3.98 -5.52 3.44
C CYS A 135 -4.24 -6.99 3.07
N PRO A 136 -5.49 -7.37 2.76
CA PRO A 136 -5.80 -8.73 2.33
C PRO A 136 -5.03 -9.16 1.08
N ILE A 137 -4.70 -8.22 0.18
CA ILE A 137 -3.91 -8.53 -1.02
C ILE A 137 -2.49 -8.93 -0.61
N ILE A 138 -1.83 -8.12 0.23
CA ILE A 138 -0.47 -8.43 0.71
C ILE A 138 -0.45 -9.76 1.47
N PHE A 139 -1.40 -9.96 2.38
CA PHE A 139 -1.52 -11.21 3.13
C PHE A 139 -1.58 -12.41 2.18
N ASN A 140 -2.54 -12.43 1.27
CA ASN A 140 -2.74 -13.57 0.38
C ASN A 140 -1.57 -13.77 -0.60
N VAL A 141 -0.92 -12.70 -1.07
CA VAL A 141 0.23 -12.80 -1.97
C VAL A 141 1.42 -13.41 -1.23
N VAL A 142 1.73 -12.93 -0.02
CA VAL A 142 2.84 -13.47 0.78
C VAL A 142 2.58 -14.93 1.16
N GLU A 143 1.35 -15.27 1.54
CA GLU A 143 0.99 -16.64 1.91
C GLU A 143 1.05 -17.60 0.71
N GLN A 144 0.54 -17.22 -0.46
CA GLN A 144 0.67 -18.07 -1.65
C GLN A 144 2.11 -18.14 -2.14
N LEU A 145 2.90 -17.07 -1.99
CA LEU A 145 4.32 -17.10 -2.32
C LEU A 145 5.09 -18.11 -1.45
N LYS A 146 4.78 -18.21 -0.14
CA LYS A 146 5.36 -19.27 0.70
C LYS A 146 5.05 -20.66 0.17
N ASP A 147 3.83 -20.88 -0.32
CA ASP A 147 3.41 -22.18 -0.86
C ASP A 147 4.12 -22.51 -2.19
N GLU A 148 4.13 -21.58 -3.15
CA GLU A 148 4.82 -21.74 -4.44
C GLU A 148 6.32 -22.04 -4.27
N MET A 149 6.93 -21.42 -3.25
CA MET A 149 8.34 -21.62 -2.93
C MET A 149 8.60 -22.82 -2.01
N SER A 150 7.56 -23.57 -1.63
CA SER A 150 7.65 -24.68 -0.67
C SER A 150 8.37 -24.29 0.63
N PHE A 151 8.14 -23.07 1.11
CA PHE A 151 8.77 -22.54 2.31
C PHE A 151 8.26 -23.28 3.56
N GLU A 152 9.17 -23.68 4.45
CA GLU A 152 8.82 -24.37 5.69
C GLU A 152 8.14 -23.39 6.67
N ARG A 153 6.84 -23.61 6.89
CA ARG A 153 6.01 -22.88 7.85
C ARG A 153 6.20 -23.45 9.26
N ASP A 154 6.04 -22.59 10.25
CA ASP A 154 5.99 -23.05 11.64
C ASP A 154 4.68 -23.85 11.84
N LYS A 155 4.77 -25.04 12.44
CA LYS A 155 3.57 -25.80 12.81
C LYS A 155 2.92 -25.11 14.02
N ASP A 156 1.64 -24.80 13.90
CA ASP A 156 0.79 -24.32 15.00
C ASP A 156 0.81 -25.28 16.20
#